data_AF-A0A1V4S4V6-F1
#
_entry.id   AF-A0A1V4S4V6-F1
#
_cell.length_a   1.000
_cell.length_b   1.000
_cell.length_c   1.000
_cell.angle_alpha   90.00
_cell.angle_beta   90.00
_cell.angle_gamma   90.00
#
_symmetry.space_group_name_H-M   'P 1'
#
loop_
_entity.id
_entity.type
_entity.pdbx_description
1 polymer ?
#
loop_
_entity_poly.entity_id
_entity_poly.type
_entity_poly.pdbx_seq_one_letter_code
_entity_poly.pdbx_strand_id
1 'polypeptide(L)'
;MKDMRNGTLVGKLLTIQHRLNPLHLHCRFLDRGLNRKLSASICRLYEIIIFFWLNCVIKSFIYFYCFVNRKSGILEELRKK
;
A
#
# COMPACT_ATOMS: atom_id res chain seq x y z
N MET A 1 -4.59 25.28 19.56
CA MET A 1 -3.58 24.27 19.94
C MET A 1 -4.15 22.85 19.73
N LYS A 2 -4.16 22.32 18.50
CA LYS A 2 -4.58 20.91 18.23
C LYS A 2 -3.54 20.09 17.43
N ASP A 3 -2.45 20.71 16.97
CA ASP A 3 -1.47 20.07 16.06
C ASP A 3 -0.31 19.31 16.72
N MET A 4 -0.14 19.39 18.04
CA MET A 4 1.05 18.84 18.70
C MET A 4 1.00 17.32 18.96
N ARG A 5 -0.13 16.64 18.67
CA ARG A 5 -0.21 15.16 18.70
C ARG A 5 0.07 14.49 17.35
N ASN A 6 -0.11 15.20 16.24
CA ASN A 6 0.08 14.65 14.89
C ASN A 6 1.56 14.50 14.53
N GLY A 7 2.45 15.37 15.05
CA GLY A 7 3.89 15.31 14.78
C GLY A 7 4.56 14.01 15.25
N THR A 8 4.16 13.47 16.40
CA THR A 8 4.69 12.20 16.93
C THR A 8 4.22 10.98 16.15
N LEU A 9 2.97 10.99 15.65
CA LEU A 9 2.40 9.89 14.90
C LEU A 9 2.94 9.88 13.46
N VAL A 10 3.05 11.05 12.84
CA VAL A 10 3.72 11.24 11.54
C VAL A 10 5.20 10.88 11.63
N GLY A 11 5.90 11.28 12.70
CA GLY A 11 7.31 10.88 12.91
C GLY A 11 7.49 9.38 13.10
N LYS A 12 6.58 8.71 13.83
CA LYS A 12 6.56 7.25 13.97
C LYS A 12 6.25 6.55 12.65
N LEU A 13 5.29 7.06 11.88
CA LEU A 13 4.97 6.55 10.55
C LEU A 13 6.14 6.71 9.60
N LEU A 14 6.83 7.87 9.59
CA LEU A 14 8.06 8.06 8.83
C LEU A 14 9.14 7.05 9.22
N THR A 15 9.28 6.78 10.51
CA THR A 15 10.28 5.81 11.01
C THR A 15 9.94 4.38 10.58
N ILE A 16 8.66 4.03 10.60
CA ILE A 16 8.16 2.73 10.13
C ILE A 16 8.33 2.62 8.61
N GLN A 17 8.00 3.68 7.88
CA GLN A 17 8.11 3.76 6.42
C GLN A 17 9.58 3.70 5.97
N HIS A 18 10.48 4.34 6.73
CA HIS A 18 11.93 4.22 6.53
C HIS A 18 12.43 2.80 6.83
N ARG A 19 11.89 2.12 7.85
CA ARG A 19 12.22 0.71 8.14
C ARG A 19 11.67 -0.26 7.11
N LEU A 20 10.55 0.06 6.48
CA LEU A 20 9.90 -0.73 5.43
C LEU A 20 10.40 -0.37 4.03
N ASN A 21 11.34 0.60 3.92
CA ASN A 21 11.98 0.92 2.66
C ASN A 21 12.72 -0.34 2.16
N PRO A 22 12.45 -0.82 0.94
CA PRO A 22 13.07 -2.05 0.40
C PRO A 22 14.60 -2.04 0.49
N LEU A 23 15.22 -0.86 0.36
CA LEU A 23 16.67 -0.69 0.53
C LEU A 23 17.11 -0.99 1.97
N HIS A 24 16.36 -0.50 2.97
CA HIS A 24 16.66 -0.70 4.39
C HIS A 24 16.35 -2.13 4.84
N LEU A 25 15.30 -2.74 4.29
CA LEU A 25 14.98 -4.15 4.49
C LEU A 25 16.15 -5.02 4.00
N HIS A 26 16.67 -4.75 2.79
CA HIS A 26 17.81 -5.44 2.20
C HIS A 26 19.07 -5.31 3.06
N CYS A 27 19.41 -4.08 3.47
CA CYS A 27 20.55 -3.81 4.36
C CYS A 27 20.41 -4.53 5.71
N ARG A 28 19.21 -4.57 6.30
CA ARG A 28 18.96 -5.23 7.58
C ARG A 28 19.01 -6.75 7.49
N PHE A 29 18.64 -7.33 6.36
CA PHE A 29 18.82 -8.77 6.13
C PHE A 29 20.29 -9.14 5.98
N LEU A 30 21.08 -8.32 5.28
CA LEU A 30 22.54 -8.47 5.23
C LEU A 30 23.20 -8.31 6.60
N ASP A 31 22.78 -7.30 7.37
CA ASP A 31 23.31 -7.00 8.71
C ASP A 31 23.03 -8.11 9.73
N ARG A 32 21.89 -8.82 9.59
CA ARG A 32 21.57 -10.03 10.37
C ARG A 32 22.33 -11.29 9.91
N GLY A 33 23.26 -11.18 8.97
CA GLY A 33 24.03 -12.32 8.46
C GLY A 33 23.25 -13.24 7.53
N LEU A 34 22.10 -12.78 7.01
CA LEU A 34 21.29 -13.59 6.12
C LEU A 34 22.00 -13.71 4.76
N ASN A 35 22.25 -14.94 4.34
CA ASN A 35 22.98 -15.29 3.13
C ASN A 35 22.47 -14.47 1.93
N ARG A 36 23.36 -13.90 1.11
CA ARG A 36 23.05 -12.93 0.03
C ARG A 36 21.87 -13.35 -0.86
N LYS A 37 21.74 -14.65 -1.12
CA LYS A 37 20.65 -15.27 -1.89
C LYS A 37 19.27 -15.06 -1.25
N LEU A 38 19.16 -15.20 0.07
CA LEU A 38 17.91 -15.00 0.79
C LEU A 38 17.50 -13.53 0.81
N SER A 39 18.46 -12.62 0.98
CA SER A 39 18.17 -11.18 0.90
C SER A 39 17.63 -10.77 -0.47
N ALA A 40 18.21 -11.31 -1.55
CA ALA A 40 17.71 -11.12 -2.91
C ALA A 40 16.31 -11.75 -3.12
N SER A 41 16.07 -12.95 -2.60
CA SER A 41 14.74 -13.59 -2.66
C SER A 41 13.67 -12.79 -1.92
N ILE A 42 14.00 -12.19 -0.77
CA ILE A 42 13.04 -11.38 -0.01
C ILE A 42 12.75 -10.07 -0.73
N CYS A 43 13.75 -9.42 -1.34
CA CYS A 43 13.51 -8.25 -2.20
C CYS A 43 12.57 -8.58 -3.37
N ARG A 44 12.80 -9.70 -4.07
CA ARG A 44 11.89 -10.14 -5.14
C ARG A 44 10.50 -10.45 -4.63
N LEU A 45 10.39 -11.13 -3.49
CA LEU A 45 9.10 -11.44 -2.88
C LEU A 45 8.35 -10.15 -2.52
N TYR A 46 9.06 -9.15 -2.01
CA TYR A 46 8.50 -7.85 -1.68
C TYR A 46 8.00 -7.10 -2.92
N GLU A 47 8.78 -7.09 -4.01
CA GLU A 47 8.33 -6.56 -5.31
C GLU A 47 7.08 -7.28 -5.81
N ILE A 48 7.05 -8.61 -5.74
CA ILE A 48 5.88 -9.40 -6.16
C ILE A 48 4.66 -9.07 -5.30
N ILE A 49 4.82 -8.96 -3.98
CA ILE A 49 3.73 -8.62 -3.06
C ILE A 49 3.20 -7.22 -3.35
N ILE A 50 4.07 -6.21 -3.53
CA ILE A 50 3.66 -4.84 -3.86
C ILE A 50 2.94 -4.82 -5.20
N PHE A 51 3.50 -5.47 -6.22
CA PHE A 51 2.92 -5.49 -7.55
C PHE A 51 1.56 -6.20 -7.55
N PHE A 52 1.43 -7.31 -6.84
CA PHE A 52 0.18 -8.02 -6.68
C PHE A 52 -0.85 -7.17 -5.93
N TRP A 53 -0.45 -6.56 -4.82
CA TRP A 53 -1.32 -5.71 -4.01
C TRP A 53 -1.81 -4.50 -4.80
N LEU A 54 -0.93 -3.80 -5.51
CA LEU A 54 -1.28 -2.68 -6.38
C LEU A 54 -2.28 -3.11 -7.48
N ASN A 55 -2.03 -4.23 -8.15
CA ASN A 55 -2.95 -4.74 -9.17
C ASN A 55 -4.32 -5.08 -8.58
N CYS A 56 -4.37 -5.72 -7.41
CA CYS A 56 -5.62 -6.01 -6.70
C CYS A 56 -6.36 -4.73 -6.30
N VAL A 57 -5.65 -3.74 -5.76
CA VAL A 57 -6.24 -2.45 -5.36
C VAL A 57 -6.77 -1.71 -6.58
N ILE A 58 -6.00 -1.58 -7.65
CA ILE A 58 -6.43 -0.90 -8.88
C ILE A 58 -7.66 -1.60 -9.46
N LYS A 59 -7.65 -2.93 -9.60
CA LYS A 59 -8.81 -3.68 -10.09
C LYS A 59 -10.02 -3.48 -9.18
N SER A 60 -9.84 -3.56 -7.87
CA SER A 60 -10.92 -3.34 -6.90
C SER A 60 -11.47 -1.93 -7.01
N PHE A 61 -10.62 -0.92 -7.18
CA PHE A 61 -11.01 0.48 -7.34
C PHE A 61 -11.79 0.70 -8.63
N ILE A 62 -11.35 0.11 -9.76
CA ILE A 62 -12.06 0.14 -11.03
C ILE A 62 -13.43 -0.52 -10.89
N TYR A 63 -13.49 -1.72 -10.30
CA TYR A 63 -14.76 -2.40 -10.05
C TYR A 63 -15.70 -1.58 -9.17
N PHE A 64 -15.15 -0.96 -8.12
CA PHE A 64 -15.90 -0.11 -7.21
C PHE A 64 -16.44 1.13 -7.93
N TYR A 65 -15.62 1.81 -8.75
CA TYR A 65 -16.08 2.94 -9.56
C TYR A 65 -17.16 2.53 -10.57
N CYS A 66 -16.98 1.41 -11.27
CA CYS A 66 -18.01 0.87 -12.16
C CYS A 66 -19.30 0.55 -11.40
N PHE A 67 -19.19 -0.04 -10.21
CA PHE A 67 -20.33 -0.37 -9.36
C PHE A 67 -21.07 0.88 -8.88
N VAL A 68 -20.35 1.88 -8.37
CA VAL A 68 -20.92 3.14 -7.92
C VAL A 68 -21.56 3.89 -9.08
N ASN A 69 -20.86 4.01 -10.22
CA ASN A 69 -21.39 4.71 -11.39
C ASN A 69 -22.66 4.03 -11.94
N ARG A 70 -22.67 2.69 -11.99
CA ARG A 70 -23.86 1.92 -12.37
C ARG A 70 -25.03 2.16 -11.41
N LYS A 71 -24.77 2.20 -10.10
CA LYS A 71 -25.81 2.46 -9.10
C LYS A 71 -26.36 3.88 -9.22
N SER A 72 -25.50 4.88 -9.44
CA SER A 72 -25.92 6.27 -9.66
C SER A 72 -26.77 6.42 -10.93
N GLY A 73 -26.40 5.74 -12.02
CA GLY A 73 -27.20 5.74 -13.25
C GLY A 73 -28.61 5.18 -13.06
N ILE A 74 -28.75 4.07 -12.33
CA ILE A 74 -30.07 3.46 -12.03
C ILE A 74 -30.91 4.38 -11.12
N LEU A 75 -30.29 5.04 -10.13
CA LEU A 75 -30.99 5.93 -9.21
C LEU A 75 -31.55 7.18 -9.91
N GLU A 76 -30.78 7.73 -10.85
CA GLU A 76 -31.20 8.88 -11.66
C GLU A 76 -32.36 8.52 -12.60
N GLU A 77 -32.38 7.31 -13.16
CA GLU A 77 -33.49 6.83 -13.99
C GLU A 77 -34.79 6.65 -13.20
N LEU A 78 -34.70 6.09 -11.98
CA LEU A 78 -35.85 5.94 -11.09
C LEU A 78 -36.38 7.27 -10.56
N ARG A 79 -35.54 8.32 -10.48
CA ARG A 79 -35.96 9.67 -10.07
C ARG A 79 -36.72 10.41 -11.16
N LYS A 80 -36.49 10.08 -12.44
CA LYS A 80 -37.17 10.70 -13.59
C LYS A 80 -38.53 10.09 -13.93
N LYS A 81 -38.87 8.94 -13.32
CA LYS A 81 -40.12 8.23 -13.56
C LYS A 81 -41.13 8.52 -12.46
#